data_AF-A0A1V9YG34-F1
#
_entry.id   AF-A0A1V9YG34-F1
#
_cell.length_a   1.000
_cell.length_b   1.000
_cell.length_c   1.000
_cell.angle_alpha   90.00
_cell.angle_beta   90.00
_cell.angle_gamma   90.00
#
_symmetry.space_group_name_H-M   'P 1'
#
loop_
_entity.id
_entity.type
_entity.pdbx_description
1 polymer ?
#
loop_
_entity_poly.entity_id
_entity_poly.type
_entity_poly.pdbx_seq_one_letter_code
_entity_poly.pdbx_strand_id
1 'polypeptide(L)'
;MAGDGDLDALLQERSSDLAALKVLVADVLGPEHDDVWLLRYLLSNSTPAASEAPIRFTIQWRRERSATILALRAGAKPTTHVEMEKFLVSGEHKQTTAGEPVIVVRIGLCNSKALMDKFSHTDVVEYMLLARETTMASLDAATRATRRLVKAITILDFAGFSLLRGHDARFTKVQAACSKLSEQMYPQLLGRTIFMHTPPIIPYLFRLLKPLLSQRTVQKVAMCPGGRTVRDCPYVAQCFPAASLPTFLGGTCTCDGGGCVGGIPNAQTTPVVATDDAGFTSTTIAPRSQQTMVVDVLQGNAIAYTVLAPGKRVEVAINFAGANGTTTPIVSNRFLQREDGPLDGSWLAPADGVVTLTLDGSDAVFRSRPVKYKVAILADITLPP
;
A
#
# COMPACT_ATOMS: atom_id res chain seq x y z
N MET A 1 -19.57 -11.62 -18.73
CA MET A 1 -18.90 -12.63 -17.88
C MET A 1 -19.87 -13.06 -16.77
N ALA A 2 -21.00 -13.69 -17.12
CA ALA A 2 -21.94 -14.25 -16.17
C ALA A 2 -21.66 -15.75 -16.07
N GLY A 3 -21.30 -16.25 -14.89
CA GLY A 3 -21.08 -17.69 -14.63
C GLY A 3 -19.96 -18.05 -13.64
N ASP A 4 -19.00 -17.17 -13.39
CA ASP A 4 -17.91 -17.45 -12.42
C ASP A 4 -18.23 -16.78 -11.07
N GLY A 5 -18.62 -17.59 -10.09
CA GLY A 5 -18.76 -17.16 -8.69
C GLY A 5 -20.17 -16.85 -8.20
N ASP A 6 -21.25 -17.33 -8.82
CA ASP A 6 -22.59 -17.28 -8.19
C ASP A 6 -22.56 -18.00 -6.84
N LEU A 7 -22.82 -17.28 -5.74
CA LEU A 7 -22.66 -17.87 -4.42
C LEU A 7 -23.72 -18.95 -4.14
N ASP A 8 -24.95 -18.73 -4.58
CA ASP A 8 -26.06 -19.60 -4.22
C ASP A 8 -25.93 -20.94 -4.97
N ALA A 9 -25.50 -20.89 -6.23
CA ALA A 9 -25.14 -22.08 -6.99
C ALA A 9 -23.99 -22.87 -6.33
N LEU A 10 -22.93 -22.18 -5.86
CA LEU A 10 -21.80 -22.82 -5.18
C LEU A 10 -22.19 -23.44 -3.84
N LEU A 11 -23.05 -22.78 -3.06
CA LEU A 11 -23.58 -23.33 -1.81
C LEU A 11 -24.41 -24.59 -2.06
N GLN A 12 -25.22 -24.60 -3.11
CA GLN A 12 -26.01 -25.76 -3.52
C GLN A 12 -25.12 -26.92 -3.97
N GLU A 13 -24.16 -26.65 -4.87
CA GLU A 13 -23.21 -27.63 -5.39
C GLU A 13 -22.40 -28.30 -4.28
N ARG A 14 -21.99 -27.52 -3.27
CA ARG A 14 -21.13 -27.98 -2.16
C ARG A 14 -21.91 -28.33 -0.89
N SER A 15 -23.24 -28.46 -0.96
CA SER A 15 -24.10 -28.65 0.22
C SER A 15 -23.77 -29.91 1.04
N SER A 16 -23.48 -31.04 0.40
CA SER A 16 -23.08 -32.28 1.09
C SER A 16 -21.73 -32.15 1.78
N ASP A 17 -20.76 -31.54 1.11
CA ASP A 17 -19.42 -31.29 1.66
C ASP A 17 -19.49 -30.32 2.85
N LEU A 18 -20.34 -29.29 2.75
CA LEU A 18 -20.58 -28.33 3.84
C LEU A 18 -21.18 -29.03 5.06
N ALA A 19 -22.15 -29.91 4.88
CA ALA A 19 -22.73 -30.68 5.98
C ALA A 19 -21.69 -31.56 6.67
N ALA A 20 -20.87 -32.28 5.91
CA ALA A 20 -19.78 -33.10 6.45
C ALA A 20 -18.73 -32.25 7.17
N LEU A 21 -18.35 -31.11 6.59
CA LEU A 21 -17.37 -30.20 7.17
C LEU A 21 -17.87 -29.60 8.48
N LYS A 22 -19.13 -29.14 8.55
CA LYS A 22 -19.71 -28.61 9.78
C LYS A 22 -19.64 -29.60 10.94
N VAL A 23 -19.92 -30.88 10.69
CA VAL A 23 -19.80 -31.93 11.70
C VAL A 23 -18.34 -32.09 12.14
N LEU A 24 -17.40 -32.09 11.20
CA LEU A 24 -15.98 -32.29 11.45
C LEU A 24 -15.34 -31.21 12.33
N VAL A 25 -15.78 -29.96 12.19
CA VAL A 25 -15.24 -28.81 12.95
C VAL A 25 -16.23 -28.22 13.95
N ALA A 26 -17.34 -28.91 14.25
CA ALA A 26 -18.44 -28.37 15.06
C ALA A 26 -18.00 -27.81 16.42
N ASP A 27 -16.98 -28.43 17.03
CA ASP A 27 -16.43 -28.09 18.34
C ASP A 27 -15.73 -26.73 18.38
N VAL A 28 -15.30 -26.19 17.23
CA VAL A 28 -14.60 -24.90 17.13
C VAL A 28 -15.42 -23.80 16.47
N LEU A 29 -16.60 -24.12 15.90
CA LEU A 29 -17.41 -23.12 15.22
C LEU A 29 -18.01 -22.08 16.18
N GLY A 30 -18.23 -20.90 15.64
CA GLY A 30 -18.83 -19.74 16.31
C GLY A 30 -19.87 -19.11 15.39
N PRO A 31 -20.67 -18.13 15.88
CA PRO A 31 -21.75 -17.53 15.09
C PRO A 31 -21.33 -16.93 13.75
N GLU A 32 -20.08 -16.51 13.63
CA GLU A 32 -19.49 -15.93 12.42
C GLU A 32 -19.02 -16.96 11.37
N HIS A 33 -19.02 -18.25 11.72
CA HIS A 33 -18.50 -19.34 10.90
C HIS A 33 -19.62 -20.09 10.14
N ASP A 34 -20.38 -19.35 9.34
CA ASP A 34 -21.50 -19.87 8.55
C ASP A 34 -21.07 -20.59 7.27
N ASP A 35 -22.06 -21.04 6.47
CA ASP A 35 -21.84 -21.78 5.22
C ASP A 35 -21.01 -21.00 4.22
N VAL A 36 -21.18 -19.68 4.15
CA VAL A 36 -20.38 -18.82 3.26
C VAL A 36 -18.92 -18.83 3.69
N TRP A 37 -18.67 -18.74 4.99
CA TRP A 37 -17.32 -18.81 5.54
C TRP A 37 -16.67 -20.18 5.26
N LEU A 38 -17.38 -21.27 5.55
CA LEU A 38 -16.91 -22.65 5.34
C LEU A 38 -16.70 -22.99 3.85
N LEU A 39 -17.57 -22.47 2.97
CA LEU A 39 -17.46 -22.66 1.52
C LEU A 39 -16.11 -22.17 0.99
N ARG A 40 -15.58 -21.06 1.51
CA ARG A 40 -14.26 -20.56 1.07
C ARG A 40 -13.15 -21.58 1.30
N TYR A 41 -13.18 -22.28 2.43
CA TYR A 41 -12.21 -23.34 2.73
C TYR A 41 -12.38 -24.53 1.80
N LEU A 42 -13.62 -24.97 1.55
CA LEU A 42 -13.90 -26.05 0.60
C LEU A 42 -13.45 -25.73 -0.83
N LEU A 43 -13.61 -24.48 -1.28
CA LEU A 43 -13.14 -24.04 -2.60
C LEU A 43 -11.62 -23.87 -2.68
N SER A 44 -10.94 -23.81 -1.55
CA SER A 44 -9.47 -23.68 -1.49
C SER A 44 -8.78 -25.04 -1.32
N ASN A 45 -9.39 -25.95 -0.56
CA ASN A 45 -8.82 -27.24 -0.16
C ASN A 45 -9.52 -28.46 -0.79
N SER A 46 -10.56 -28.23 -1.60
CA SER A 46 -11.34 -29.23 -2.34
C SER A 46 -12.19 -30.18 -1.51
N THR A 47 -11.77 -30.64 -0.33
CA THR A 47 -12.52 -31.61 0.50
C THR A 47 -12.74 -31.13 1.93
N PRO A 48 -13.74 -31.68 2.66
CA PRO A 48 -13.93 -31.40 4.08
C PRO A 48 -12.69 -31.72 4.91
N ALA A 49 -12.10 -32.91 4.72
CA ALA A 49 -10.93 -33.36 5.47
C ALA A 49 -9.72 -32.43 5.29
N ALA A 50 -9.46 -31.97 4.06
CA ALA A 50 -8.37 -31.03 3.78
C ALA A 50 -8.65 -29.61 4.33
N SER A 51 -9.90 -29.28 4.63
CA SER A 51 -10.31 -27.98 5.16
C SER A 51 -10.21 -27.86 6.68
N GLU A 52 -10.19 -28.99 7.40
CA GLU A 52 -10.24 -29.02 8.86
C GLU A 52 -9.09 -28.27 9.54
N ALA A 53 -7.84 -28.66 9.24
CA ALA A 53 -6.67 -28.05 9.88
C ALA A 53 -6.55 -26.54 9.60
N PRO A 54 -6.76 -26.03 8.37
CA PRO A 54 -6.84 -24.60 8.11
C PRO A 54 -7.91 -23.86 8.91
N ILE A 55 -9.11 -24.44 9.05
CA ILE A 55 -10.20 -23.85 9.82
C ILE A 55 -9.82 -23.72 11.29
N ARG A 56 -9.42 -24.84 11.92
CA ARG A 56 -9.03 -24.88 13.34
C ARG A 56 -7.92 -23.88 13.65
N PHE A 57 -6.89 -23.83 12.80
CA PHE A 57 -5.80 -22.88 12.93
C PHE A 57 -6.29 -21.42 12.85
N THR A 58 -7.14 -21.10 11.86
CA THR A 58 -7.62 -19.73 11.66
C THR A 58 -8.47 -19.26 12.84
N ILE A 59 -9.38 -20.12 13.31
CA ILE A 59 -10.24 -19.81 14.46
C ILE A 59 -9.39 -19.55 15.71
N GLN A 60 -8.41 -20.43 15.99
CA GLN A 60 -7.53 -20.26 17.13
C GLN A 60 -6.70 -18.96 17.03
N TRP A 61 -6.09 -18.69 15.88
CA TRP A 61 -5.30 -17.47 15.67
C TRP A 61 -6.13 -16.19 15.87
N ARG A 62 -7.38 -16.18 15.36
CA ARG A 62 -8.31 -15.06 15.52
C ARG A 62 -8.78 -14.91 16.96
N ARG A 63 -9.01 -16.02 17.68
CA ARG A 63 -9.42 -16.01 19.09
C ARG A 63 -8.38 -15.32 19.97
N GLU A 64 -7.10 -15.65 19.76
CA GLU A 64 -5.95 -15.02 20.45
C GLU A 64 -5.83 -13.51 20.17
N ARG A 65 -6.47 -13.01 19.11
CA ARG A 65 -6.40 -11.60 18.65
C ARG A 65 -7.77 -10.93 18.58
N SER A 66 -8.77 -11.48 19.26
CA SER A 66 -10.17 -11.08 19.12
C SER A 66 -10.39 -9.59 19.39
N ALA A 67 -9.77 -9.02 20.43
CA ALA A 67 -9.85 -7.59 20.74
C ALA A 67 -9.27 -6.72 19.61
N THR A 68 -8.10 -7.08 19.08
CA THR A 68 -7.46 -6.37 17.97
C THR A 68 -8.32 -6.43 16.71
N ILE A 69 -8.82 -7.61 16.35
CA ILE A 69 -9.65 -7.81 15.15
C ILE A 69 -10.97 -7.03 15.27
N LEU A 70 -11.59 -7.00 16.45
CA LEU A 70 -12.78 -6.20 16.69
C LEU A 70 -12.53 -4.71 16.47
N ALA A 71 -11.42 -4.19 17.00
CA ALA A 71 -11.03 -2.80 16.78
C ALA A 71 -10.78 -2.49 15.30
N LEU A 72 -10.10 -3.39 14.56
CA LEU A 72 -9.88 -3.23 13.12
C LEU A 72 -11.19 -3.18 12.33
N ARG A 73 -12.18 -4.01 12.68
CA ARG A 73 -13.51 -3.99 12.06
C ARG A 73 -14.27 -2.70 12.35
N ALA A 74 -14.00 -2.05 13.48
CA ALA A 74 -14.53 -0.73 13.82
C ALA A 74 -13.76 0.44 13.16
N GLY A 75 -12.76 0.16 12.31
CA GLY A 75 -11.98 1.16 11.59
C GLY A 75 -10.69 1.59 12.28
N ALA A 76 -10.32 0.96 13.41
CA ALA A 76 -9.01 1.20 14.02
C ALA A 76 -7.88 0.66 13.14
N LYS A 77 -6.65 1.07 13.45
CA LYS A 77 -5.43 0.57 12.82
C LYS A 77 -4.57 -0.14 13.87
N PRO A 78 -3.71 -1.11 13.47
CA PRO A 78 -2.73 -1.68 14.39
C PRO A 78 -1.88 -0.57 15.02
N THR A 79 -1.44 -0.76 16.26
CA THR A 79 -0.60 0.23 16.98
C THR A 79 0.69 0.58 16.24
N THR A 80 1.23 -0.38 15.48
CA THR A 80 2.44 -0.22 14.67
C THR A 80 2.19 0.41 13.29
N HIS A 81 0.93 0.69 12.91
CA HIS A 81 0.55 1.11 11.55
C HIS A 81 1.31 2.34 11.08
N VAL A 82 1.29 3.43 11.88
CA VAL A 82 1.93 4.71 11.54
C VAL A 82 3.43 4.55 11.31
N GLU A 83 4.09 3.65 12.05
CA GLU A 83 5.53 3.43 11.92
C GLU A 83 5.87 2.47 10.77
N MET A 84 5.02 1.50 10.47
CA MET A 84 5.25 0.52 9.40
C MET A 84 4.85 1.04 8.02
N GLU A 85 3.81 1.88 7.91
CA GLU A 85 3.34 2.42 6.62
C GLU A 85 4.36 3.35 5.97
N LYS A 86 5.27 3.94 6.76
CA LYS A 86 6.45 4.69 6.27
C LYS A 86 7.33 3.86 5.34
N PHE A 87 7.37 2.54 5.54
CA PHE A 87 8.22 1.61 4.79
C PHE A 87 7.44 0.62 3.94
N LEU A 88 6.18 0.36 4.28
CA LEU A 88 5.24 -0.48 3.54
C LEU A 88 4.07 0.37 3.04
N VAL A 89 4.27 1.02 1.90
CA VAL A 89 3.27 1.88 1.27
C VAL A 89 2.20 1.01 0.61
N SER A 90 1.20 0.63 1.40
CA SER A 90 0.12 -0.27 1.00
C SER A 90 -1.19 0.13 1.67
N GLY A 91 -2.31 -0.09 0.99
CA GLY A 91 -3.63 0.13 1.57
C GLY A 91 -4.78 -0.32 0.68
N GLU A 92 -5.95 -0.51 1.28
CA GLU A 92 -7.20 -0.61 0.54
C GLU A 92 -7.57 0.75 -0.05
N HIS A 93 -8.02 0.75 -1.30
CA HIS A 93 -8.40 1.95 -2.02
C HIS A 93 -9.67 1.72 -2.84
N LYS A 94 -10.82 2.07 -2.27
CA LYS A 94 -12.13 1.98 -2.93
C LYS A 94 -12.37 0.57 -3.50
N GLN A 95 -13.27 0.46 -4.48
CA GLN A 95 -13.72 -0.80 -5.07
C GLN A 95 -13.85 -0.68 -6.60
N THR A 96 -13.86 -1.83 -7.28
CA THR A 96 -14.20 -1.92 -8.71
C THR A 96 -15.68 -1.65 -8.96
N THR A 97 -16.08 -1.49 -10.22
CA THR A 97 -17.49 -1.44 -10.62
C THR A 97 -18.28 -2.69 -10.23
N ALA A 98 -17.60 -3.83 -10.03
CA ALA A 98 -18.20 -5.09 -9.62
C ALA A 98 -18.17 -5.31 -8.09
N GLY A 99 -17.75 -4.30 -7.31
CA GLY A 99 -17.69 -4.33 -5.85
C GLY A 99 -16.49 -5.07 -5.27
N GLU A 100 -15.45 -5.34 -6.06
CA GLU A 100 -14.24 -5.99 -5.56
C GLU A 100 -13.38 -4.99 -4.79
N PRO A 101 -12.93 -5.31 -3.56
CA PRO A 101 -11.99 -4.45 -2.85
C PRO A 101 -10.66 -4.40 -3.58
N VAL A 102 -10.06 -3.21 -3.61
CA VAL A 102 -8.82 -2.95 -4.33
C VAL A 102 -7.74 -2.65 -3.31
N ILE A 103 -6.64 -3.39 -3.38
CA ILE A 103 -5.46 -3.18 -2.58
C ILE A 103 -4.39 -2.61 -3.49
N VAL A 104 -3.81 -1.48 -3.11
CA VAL A 104 -2.71 -0.85 -3.86
C VAL A 104 -1.45 -0.92 -3.03
N VAL A 105 -0.37 -1.42 -3.64
CA VAL A 105 0.97 -1.43 -3.04
C VAL A 105 1.90 -0.62 -3.95
N ARG A 106 2.46 0.46 -3.43
CA ARG A 106 3.44 1.28 -4.14
C ARG A 106 4.84 0.70 -3.94
N ILE A 107 5.11 -0.43 -4.59
CA ILE A 107 6.34 -1.22 -4.47
C ILE A 107 7.59 -0.37 -4.62
N GLY A 108 7.61 0.56 -5.58
CA GLY A 108 8.78 1.42 -5.77
C GLY A 108 9.03 2.45 -4.67
N LEU A 109 8.08 2.64 -3.76
CA LEU A 109 8.19 3.50 -2.57
C LEU A 109 8.41 2.72 -1.28
N CYS A 110 8.24 1.39 -1.30
CA CYS A 110 8.53 0.55 -0.14
C CYS A 110 10.03 0.47 0.14
N ASN A 111 10.39 0.36 1.42
CA ASN A 111 11.76 0.15 1.88
C ASN A 111 11.84 -1.03 2.84
N SER A 112 11.96 -2.23 2.26
CA SER A 112 12.03 -3.48 3.00
C SER A 112 13.22 -3.55 3.95
N LYS A 113 14.37 -2.99 3.56
CA LYS A 113 15.56 -2.96 4.42
C LYS A 113 15.32 -2.14 5.69
N ALA A 114 14.85 -0.90 5.54
CA ALA A 114 14.60 -0.03 6.69
C ALA A 114 13.50 -0.58 7.60
N LEU A 115 12.46 -1.19 7.02
CA LEU A 115 11.46 -1.92 7.78
C LEU A 115 12.09 -3.03 8.65
N MET A 116 12.93 -3.88 8.04
CA MET A 116 13.56 -5.00 8.75
C MET A 116 14.70 -4.59 9.69
N ASP A 117 15.23 -3.36 9.55
CA ASP A 117 16.18 -2.79 10.50
C ASP A 117 15.46 -2.25 11.76
N LYS A 118 14.18 -1.86 11.64
CA LYS A 118 13.38 -1.32 12.76
C LYS A 118 12.48 -2.35 13.44
N PHE A 119 11.92 -3.30 12.69
CA PHE A 119 10.91 -4.24 13.19
C PHE A 119 11.38 -5.68 13.12
N SER A 120 10.92 -6.50 14.08
CA SER A 120 11.20 -7.93 14.05
C SER A 120 10.44 -8.64 12.93
N HIS A 121 10.92 -9.82 12.53
CA HIS A 121 10.21 -10.68 11.58
C HIS A 121 8.75 -10.94 12.01
N THR A 122 8.54 -11.24 13.30
CA THR A 122 7.21 -11.55 13.83
C THR A 122 6.29 -10.33 13.77
N ASP A 123 6.77 -9.14 14.11
CA ASP A 123 5.97 -7.92 14.08
C ASP A 123 5.48 -7.59 12.66
N VAL A 124 6.37 -7.73 11.67
CA VAL A 124 6.01 -7.47 10.27
C VAL A 124 5.03 -8.52 9.75
N VAL A 125 5.22 -9.80 10.08
CA VAL A 125 4.26 -10.86 9.71
C VAL A 125 2.90 -10.57 10.34
N GLU A 126 2.86 -10.30 11.65
CA GLU A 126 1.64 -9.99 12.39
C GLU A 126 0.89 -8.80 11.76
N TYR A 127 1.60 -7.69 11.51
CA TYR A 127 1.03 -6.51 10.86
C TYR A 127 0.43 -6.82 9.48
N MET A 128 1.16 -7.56 8.64
CA MET A 128 0.69 -7.93 7.31
C MET A 128 -0.52 -8.88 7.34
N LEU A 129 -0.66 -9.71 8.38
CA LEU A 129 -1.85 -10.55 8.58
C LEU A 129 -3.02 -9.72 9.09
N LEU A 130 -2.82 -8.83 10.06
CA LEU A 130 -3.87 -7.92 10.54
C LEU A 130 -4.43 -7.04 9.43
N ALA A 131 -3.57 -6.55 8.52
CA ALA A 131 -4.04 -5.81 7.34
C ALA A 131 -4.96 -6.64 6.43
N ARG A 132 -4.74 -7.96 6.35
CA ARG A 132 -5.62 -8.87 5.58
C ARG A 132 -6.95 -9.13 6.27
N GLU A 133 -7.05 -9.03 7.60
CA GLU A 133 -8.33 -9.15 8.31
C GLU A 133 -9.28 -8.02 7.91
N THR A 134 -8.79 -6.79 7.74
CA THR A 134 -9.58 -5.66 7.20
C THR A 134 -10.08 -5.98 5.80
N THR A 135 -9.20 -6.45 4.92
CA THR A 135 -9.57 -6.79 3.53
C THR A 135 -10.56 -7.95 3.49
N MET A 136 -10.38 -8.95 4.34
CA MET A 136 -11.27 -10.10 4.42
C MET A 136 -12.67 -9.68 4.85
N ALA A 137 -12.78 -8.73 5.79
CA ALA A 137 -14.07 -8.17 6.19
C ALA A 137 -14.75 -7.43 5.04
N SER A 138 -14.03 -6.54 4.34
CA SER A 138 -14.54 -5.82 3.16
C SER A 138 -15.02 -6.78 2.06
N LEU A 139 -14.23 -7.83 1.80
CA LEU A 139 -14.51 -8.84 0.78
C LEU A 139 -15.71 -9.72 1.15
N ASP A 140 -15.82 -10.12 2.41
CA ASP A 140 -16.95 -10.92 2.89
C ASP A 140 -18.25 -10.12 2.85
N ALA A 141 -18.22 -8.85 3.27
CA ALA A 141 -19.33 -7.93 3.13
C ALA A 141 -19.76 -7.77 1.66
N ALA A 142 -18.82 -7.59 0.74
CA ALA A 142 -19.11 -7.51 -0.69
C ALA A 142 -19.69 -8.82 -1.25
N THR A 143 -19.19 -9.97 -0.80
CA THR A 143 -19.71 -11.29 -1.19
C THR A 143 -21.16 -11.46 -0.73
N ARG A 144 -21.46 -11.01 0.50
CA ARG A 144 -22.81 -11.02 1.07
C ARG A 144 -23.74 -9.97 0.48
N ALA A 145 -23.24 -8.84 -0.02
CA ALA A 145 -24.10 -7.86 -0.67
C ALA A 145 -24.47 -8.28 -2.10
N THR A 146 -23.52 -8.86 -2.84
CA THR A 146 -23.64 -9.07 -4.29
C THR A 146 -24.14 -10.45 -4.69
N ARG A 147 -24.25 -11.39 -3.75
CA ARG A 147 -24.51 -12.82 -4.05
C ARG A 147 -23.50 -13.46 -5.01
N ARG A 148 -22.31 -12.89 -5.09
CA ARG A 148 -21.18 -13.41 -5.85
C ARG A 148 -19.99 -13.63 -4.93
N LEU A 149 -19.23 -14.70 -5.11
CA LEU A 149 -17.97 -14.91 -4.42
C LEU A 149 -16.93 -13.87 -4.86
N VAL A 150 -16.82 -12.78 -4.09
CA VAL A 150 -15.91 -11.66 -4.37
C VAL A 150 -14.48 -12.03 -3.97
N LYS A 151 -13.51 -11.54 -4.75
CA LYS A 151 -12.08 -11.67 -4.49
C LYS A 151 -11.43 -10.29 -4.61
N ALA A 152 -10.35 -10.04 -3.84
CA ALA A 152 -9.65 -8.76 -3.89
C ALA A 152 -8.81 -8.62 -5.17
N ILE A 153 -8.74 -7.41 -5.70
CA ILE A 153 -7.77 -7.04 -6.74
C ILE A 153 -6.58 -6.36 -6.09
N THR A 154 -5.38 -6.82 -6.41
CA THR A 154 -4.15 -6.21 -5.92
C THR A 154 -3.43 -5.51 -7.06
N ILE A 155 -3.14 -4.21 -6.92
CA ILE A 155 -2.33 -3.44 -7.85
C ILE A 155 -0.95 -3.23 -7.23
N LEU A 156 0.09 -3.69 -7.92
CA LEU A 156 1.49 -3.51 -7.54
C LEU A 156 2.11 -2.46 -8.47
N ASP A 157 2.37 -1.28 -7.92
CA ASP A 157 2.96 -0.15 -8.63
C ASP A 157 4.48 -0.13 -8.47
N PHE A 158 5.19 -0.40 -9.56
CA PHE A 158 6.66 -0.46 -9.61
C PHE A 158 7.30 0.88 -10.01
N ALA A 159 6.55 1.99 -10.09
CA ALA A 159 7.13 3.30 -10.37
C ALA A 159 8.22 3.64 -9.33
N GLY A 160 9.44 3.91 -9.80
CA GLY A 160 10.60 4.17 -8.93
C GLY A 160 11.29 2.92 -8.36
N PHE A 161 10.79 1.72 -8.66
CA PHE A 161 11.38 0.46 -8.20
C PHE A 161 12.81 0.26 -8.74
N SER A 162 13.69 -0.18 -7.85
CA SER A 162 15.09 -0.48 -8.17
C SER A 162 15.47 -1.85 -7.63
N LEU A 163 15.96 -2.73 -8.51
CA LEU A 163 16.45 -4.05 -8.12
C LEU A 163 17.63 -3.99 -7.13
N LEU A 164 18.44 -2.92 -7.20
CA LEU A 164 19.58 -2.72 -6.30
C LEU A 164 19.18 -2.29 -4.89
N ARG A 165 18.00 -1.66 -4.72
CA ARG A 165 17.50 -1.18 -3.42
C ARG A 165 16.41 -2.07 -2.82
N GLY A 166 15.66 -2.79 -3.64
CA GLY A 166 14.40 -3.44 -3.24
C GLY A 166 14.53 -4.82 -2.59
N HIS A 167 15.72 -5.44 -2.60
CA HIS A 167 15.88 -6.82 -2.13
C HIS A 167 16.53 -6.91 -0.75
N ASP A 168 15.75 -7.29 0.27
CA ASP A 168 16.23 -7.68 1.60
C ASP A 168 15.81 -9.13 1.89
N ALA A 169 16.79 -10.00 2.15
CA ALA A 169 16.54 -11.43 2.35
C ALA A 169 15.70 -11.73 3.60
N ARG A 170 15.73 -10.89 4.64
CA ARG A 170 14.87 -11.04 5.83
C ARG A 170 13.42 -10.75 5.45
N PHE A 171 13.19 -9.73 4.64
CA PHE A 171 11.85 -9.42 4.14
C PHE A 171 11.32 -10.48 3.16
N THR A 172 12.19 -11.13 2.38
CA THR A 172 11.81 -12.31 1.58
C THR A 172 11.30 -13.45 2.46
N LYS A 173 11.90 -13.69 3.63
CA LYS A 173 11.41 -14.69 4.60
C LYS A 173 10.04 -14.30 5.19
N VAL A 174 9.85 -13.02 5.53
CA VAL A 174 8.54 -12.49 5.96
C VAL A 174 7.48 -12.74 4.88
N GLN A 175 7.77 -12.42 3.62
CA GLN A 175 6.84 -12.66 2.51
C GLN A 175 6.49 -14.15 2.35
N ALA A 176 7.47 -15.04 2.47
CA ALA A 176 7.24 -16.48 2.43
C ALA A 176 6.35 -16.96 3.59
N ALA A 177 6.61 -16.49 4.80
CA ALA A 177 5.79 -16.79 5.98
C ALA A 177 4.35 -16.27 5.81
N CYS A 178 4.18 -15.02 5.38
CA CYS A 178 2.88 -14.42 5.07
C CYS A 178 2.15 -15.19 3.97
N SER A 179 2.84 -15.64 2.92
CA SER A 179 2.23 -16.44 1.84
C SER A 179 1.68 -17.75 2.38
N LYS A 180 2.50 -18.50 3.14
CA LYS A 180 2.11 -19.79 3.74
C LYS A 180 0.91 -19.63 4.68
N LEU A 181 0.96 -18.63 5.57
CA LEU A 181 -0.15 -18.34 6.48
C LEU A 181 -1.40 -17.86 5.72
N SER A 182 -1.22 -17.11 4.62
CA SER A 182 -2.35 -16.62 3.83
C SER A 182 -3.09 -17.72 3.10
N GLU A 183 -2.38 -18.72 2.58
CA GLU A 183 -2.99 -19.90 1.94
C GLU A 183 -3.87 -20.67 2.92
N GLN A 184 -3.49 -20.69 4.20
CA GLN A 184 -4.24 -21.34 5.26
C GLN A 184 -5.41 -20.50 5.79
N MET A 185 -5.19 -19.20 6.04
CA MET A 185 -6.13 -18.35 6.79
C MET A 185 -7.09 -17.52 5.95
N TYR A 186 -6.70 -17.17 4.73
CA TYR A 186 -7.47 -16.25 3.87
C TYR A 186 -7.89 -16.93 2.57
N PRO A 187 -8.67 -18.03 2.65
CA PRO A 187 -9.12 -18.75 1.47
C PRO A 187 -9.99 -17.85 0.59
N GLN A 188 -9.81 -17.97 -0.73
CA GLN A 188 -10.51 -17.16 -1.73
C GLN A 188 -10.34 -15.62 -1.57
N LEU A 189 -9.33 -15.14 -0.83
CA LEU A 189 -9.04 -13.69 -0.75
C LEU A 189 -8.49 -13.15 -2.07
N LEU A 190 -7.49 -13.83 -2.64
CA LEU A 190 -6.73 -13.34 -3.79
C LEU A 190 -7.48 -13.57 -5.11
N GLY A 191 -7.90 -12.47 -5.73
CA GLY A 191 -8.41 -12.39 -7.10
C GLY A 191 -7.27 -12.19 -8.08
N ARG A 192 -7.25 -11.04 -8.77
CA ARG A 192 -6.18 -10.70 -9.72
C ARG A 192 -5.12 -9.82 -9.11
N THR A 193 -3.86 -10.07 -9.49
CA THR A 193 -2.72 -9.22 -9.17
C THR A 193 -2.24 -8.52 -10.44
N ILE A 194 -2.15 -7.20 -10.39
CA ILE A 194 -1.93 -6.34 -11.54
C ILE A 194 -0.61 -5.60 -11.34
N PHE A 195 0.33 -5.78 -12.27
CA PHE A 195 1.63 -5.15 -12.21
C PHE A 195 1.64 -3.90 -13.09
N MET A 196 1.89 -2.75 -12.48
CA MET A 196 1.93 -1.43 -13.12
C MET A 196 3.34 -0.85 -13.07
N HIS A 197 3.70 -0.04 -14.08
CA HIS A 197 5.01 0.63 -14.20
C HIS A 197 6.23 -0.30 -14.01
N THR A 198 6.10 -1.57 -14.41
CA THR A 198 7.18 -2.54 -14.25
C THR A 198 8.40 -2.16 -15.07
N PRO A 199 9.62 -2.25 -14.52
CA PRO A 199 10.84 -2.15 -15.31
C PRO A 199 10.82 -3.14 -16.48
N PRO A 200 11.41 -2.80 -17.65
CA PRO A 200 11.37 -3.65 -18.84
C PRO A 200 11.85 -5.10 -18.64
N ILE A 201 12.70 -5.34 -17.64
CA ILE A 201 13.22 -6.66 -17.27
C ILE A 201 12.18 -7.56 -16.57
N ILE A 202 11.22 -7.00 -15.83
CA ILE A 202 10.28 -7.78 -15.01
C ILE A 202 9.32 -8.65 -15.84
N PRO A 203 8.70 -8.15 -16.94
CA PRO A 203 7.90 -8.99 -17.81
C PRO A 203 8.68 -10.15 -18.43
N TYR A 204 9.95 -9.93 -18.76
CA TYR A 204 10.83 -10.97 -19.29
C TYR A 204 11.12 -12.05 -18.22
N LEU A 205 11.46 -11.64 -17.00
CA LEU A 205 11.72 -12.57 -15.90
C LEU A 205 10.47 -13.40 -15.54
N PHE A 206 9.29 -12.78 -15.53
CA PHE A 206 8.05 -13.52 -15.29
C PHE A 206 7.74 -14.52 -16.40
N ARG A 207 8.00 -14.19 -17.67
CA ARG A 207 7.86 -15.15 -18.78
C ARG A 207 8.77 -16.35 -18.61
N LEU A 208 10.00 -16.13 -18.14
CA LEU A 208 10.97 -17.21 -17.88
C LEU A 208 10.56 -18.08 -16.68
N LEU A 209 10.00 -17.48 -15.64
CA LEU A 209 9.55 -18.20 -14.43
C LEU A 209 8.15 -18.81 -14.57
N LYS A 210 7.37 -18.42 -15.59
CA LYS A 210 6.00 -18.90 -15.84
C LYS A 210 5.85 -20.42 -15.83
N PRO A 211 6.78 -21.24 -16.39
CA PRO A 211 6.67 -22.70 -16.33
C PRO A 211 6.79 -23.29 -14.92
N LEU A 212 7.37 -22.54 -13.98
CA LEU A 212 7.55 -22.94 -12.58
C LEU A 212 6.39 -22.49 -11.68
N LEU A 213 5.47 -21.68 -12.20
CA LEU A 213 4.29 -21.19 -11.48
C LEU A 213 3.07 -22.08 -11.77
N SER A 214 2.23 -22.31 -10.74
CA SER A 214 0.97 -23.01 -10.95
C SER A 214 0.08 -22.27 -11.96
N GLN A 215 -0.71 -22.99 -12.77
CA GLN A 215 -1.66 -22.35 -13.69
C GLN A 215 -2.60 -21.37 -12.97
N ARG A 216 -3.01 -21.70 -11.74
CA ARG A 216 -3.85 -20.84 -10.89
C ARG A 216 -3.16 -19.51 -10.56
N THR A 217 -1.85 -19.53 -10.30
CA THR A 217 -1.07 -18.31 -10.05
C THR A 217 -0.91 -17.50 -11.33
N VAL A 218 -0.60 -18.16 -12.46
CA VAL A 218 -0.44 -17.50 -13.77
C VAL A 218 -1.72 -16.81 -14.23
N GLN A 219 -2.88 -17.45 -14.09
CA GLN A 219 -4.17 -16.89 -14.51
C GLN A 219 -4.60 -15.66 -13.70
N LYS A 220 -4.09 -15.54 -12.47
CA LYS A 220 -4.39 -14.40 -11.58
C LYS A 220 -3.47 -13.20 -11.83
N VAL A 221 -2.34 -13.38 -12.51
CA VAL A 221 -1.41 -12.27 -12.78
C VAL A 221 -1.76 -11.60 -14.11
N ALA A 222 -2.04 -10.30 -14.04
CA ALA A 222 -2.09 -9.42 -15.20
C ALA A 222 -0.85 -8.53 -15.18
N MET A 223 -0.04 -8.60 -16.24
CA MET A 223 1.06 -7.66 -16.42
C MET A 223 0.63 -6.58 -17.40
N CYS A 224 0.75 -5.34 -16.98
CA CYS A 224 0.47 -4.18 -17.82
C CYS A 224 1.78 -3.40 -18.04
N PRO A 225 2.71 -3.96 -18.85
CA PRO A 225 4.01 -3.37 -19.09
C PRO A 225 3.88 -2.09 -19.92
N GLY A 226 4.57 -1.03 -19.52
CA GLY A 226 4.74 0.18 -20.33
C GLY A 226 3.56 1.16 -20.36
N GLY A 227 2.54 1.00 -19.52
CA GLY A 227 1.45 1.97 -19.40
C GLY A 227 1.87 3.17 -18.55
N ARG A 228 1.76 4.40 -19.08
CA ARG A 228 1.87 5.63 -18.27
C ARG A 228 0.63 5.82 -17.40
N THR A 229 -0.45 5.11 -17.72
CA THR A 229 -1.69 5.06 -16.96
C THR A 229 -2.25 3.66 -16.95
N VAL A 230 -3.11 3.38 -15.98
CA VAL A 230 -3.91 2.18 -15.90
C VAL A 230 -4.89 2.00 -17.06
N ARG A 231 -5.22 3.07 -17.81
CA ARG A 231 -6.05 2.97 -19.02
C ARG A 231 -5.37 2.17 -20.13
N ASP A 232 -4.04 2.08 -20.10
CA ASP A 232 -3.25 1.26 -21.02
C ASP A 232 -3.30 -0.23 -20.65
N CYS A 233 -3.90 -0.58 -19.51
CA CYS A 233 -4.14 -1.94 -19.04
C CYS A 233 -5.58 -2.36 -19.39
N PRO A 234 -5.79 -3.27 -20.36
CA PRO A 234 -7.13 -3.65 -20.82
C PRO A 234 -8.06 -4.14 -19.70
N TYR A 235 -7.48 -4.75 -18.66
CA TYR A 235 -8.23 -5.28 -17.54
C TYR A 235 -8.70 -4.18 -16.58
N VAL A 236 -7.82 -3.25 -16.22
CA VAL A 236 -8.17 -2.24 -15.21
C VAL A 236 -9.01 -1.12 -15.81
N ALA A 237 -8.80 -0.76 -17.08
CA ALA A 237 -9.60 0.23 -17.78
C ALA A 237 -11.10 -0.10 -17.80
N GLN A 238 -11.45 -1.38 -17.77
CA GLN A 238 -12.84 -1.86 -17.80
C GLN A 238 -13.44 -2.04 -16.40
N CYS A 239 -12.61 -2.29 -15.39
CA CYS A 239 -13.09 -2.60 -14.04
C CYS A 239 -13.21 -1.36 -13.13
N PHE A 240 -12.62 -0.23 -13.50
CA PHE A 240 -12.45 0.92 -12.59
C PHE A 240 -13.06 2.20 -13.15
N PRO A 241 -13.95 2.88 -12.40
CA PRO A 241 -14.27 4.27 -12.67
C PRO A 241 -13.02 5.13 -12.50
N ALA A 242 -12.82 6.13 -13.37
CA ALA A 242 -11.68 7.04 -13.28
C ALA A 242 -11.60 7.78 -11.92
N ALA A 243 -12.76 8.08 -11.31
CA ALA A 243 -12.86 8.71 -9.99
C ALA A 243 -12.51 7.78 -8.81
N SER A 244 -12.49 6.47 -9.05
CA SER A 244 -12.13 5.46 -8.04
C SER A 244 -10.67 5.03 -8.11
N LEU A 245 -9.90 5.58 -9.05
CA LEU A 245 -8.52 5.22 -9.28
C LEU A 245 -7.60 6.40 -8.93
N PRO A 246 -6.47 6.16 -8.21
CA PRO A 246 -5.50 7.20 -7.89
C PRO A 246 -4.90 7.90 -9.12
N THR A 247 -4.51 9.17 -8.98
CA THR A 247 -3.89 9.94 -10.07
C THR A 247 -2.55 9.37 -10.55
N PHE A 248 -1.73 8.79 -9.66
CA PHE A 248 -0.48 8.10 -10.05
C PHE A 248 -0.71 6.81 -10.82
N LEU A 249 -1.94 6.31 -10.82
CA LEU A 249 -2.40 5.21 -11.66
C LEU A 249 -3.17 5.72 -12.90
N GLY A 250 -3.28 7.03 -13.12
CA GLY A 250 -3.98 7.61 -14.28
C GLY A 250 -5.51 7.71 -14.13
N GLY A 251 -6.00 7.65 -12.89
CA GLY A 251 -7.34 8.08 -12.53
C GLY A 251 -7.39 9.56 -12.13
N THR A 252 -8.40 9.91 -11.34
CA THR A 252 -8.67 11.30 -10.87
C THR A 252 -8.82 11.39 -9.36
N CYS A 253 -8.73 10.26 -8.64
CA CYS A 253 -8.88 10.25 -7.20
C CYS A 253 -7.65 10.84 -6.50
N THR A 254 -7.89 11.77 -5.58
CA THR A 254 -6.89 12.34 -4.68
C THR A 254 -7.20 12.11 -3.19
N CYS A 255 -8.35 11.50 -2.86
CA CYS A 255 -8.84 11.34 -1.47
C CYS A 255 -8.77 12.64 -0.68
N ASP A 256 -9.36 13.71 -1.23
CA ASP A 256 -9.42 15.04 -0.61
C ASP A 256 -8.05 15.65 -0.29
N GLY A 257 -7.01 15.29 -1.07
CA GLY A 257 -5.64 15.80 -0.93
C GLY A 257 -4.73 14.90 -0.09
N GLY A 258 -5.28 14.19 0.90
CA GLY A 258 -4.54 13.38 1.88
C GLY A 258 -3.81 12.14 1.33
N GLY A 259 -3.83 11.91 0.02
CA GLY A 259 -3.12 10.80 -0.62
C GLY A 259 -3.93 9.50 -0.61
N CYS A 260 -3.93 8.79 -1.74
CA CYS A 260 -4.81 7.63 -1.89
C CYS A 260 -4.34 6.36 -1.16
N VAL A 261 -3.05 6.26 -0.81
CA VAL A 261 -2.42 5.05 -0.25
C VAL A 261 -1.33 5.45 0.75
N GLY A 262 -1.40 4.93 1.98
CA GLY A 262 -0.34 5.05 2.99
C GLY A 262 -0.07 6.48 3.49
N GLY A 263 -1.07 7.36 3.42
CA GLY A 263 -0.96 8.75 3.91
C GLY A 263 0.07 9.61 3.19
N ILE A 264 0.51 9.20 2.00
CA ILE A 264 1.49 9.95 1.20
C ILE A 264 0.85 10.54 -0.06
N PRO A 265 1.32 11.72 -0.52
CA PRO A 265 0.80 12.34 -1.74
C PRO A 265 0.91 11.42 -2.95
N ASN A 266 -0.10 11.45 -3.81
CA ASN A 266 -0.08 10.70 -5.07
C ASN A 266 1.14 11.06 -5.94
N ALA A 267 1.58 12.32 -5.90
CA ALA A 267 2.72 12.81 -6.67
C ALA A 267 4.09 12.30 -6.20
N GLN A 268 4.18 11.67 -5.01
CA GLN A 268 5.45 11.16 -4.51
C GLN A 268 5.97 10.03 -5.41
N THR A 269 7.23 10.10 -5.83
CA THR A 269 7.86 9.10 -6.75
C THR A 269 9.08 8.41 -6.17
N THR A 270 9.50 8.80 -4.97
CA THR A 270 10.68 8.25 -4.28
C THR A 270 10.33 7.74 -2.88
N PRO A 271 10.94 6.62 -2.44
CA PRO A 271 10.77 6.12 -1.08
C PRO A 271 11.16 7.15 -0.01
N VAL A 272 10.43 7.13 1.11
CA VAL A 272 10.93 7.63 2.39
C VAL A 272 11.99 6.61 2.85
N VAL A 273 13.28 7.00 2.86
CA VAL A 273 14.38 6.01 3.00
C VAL A 273 14.63 5.65 4.46
N ALA A 274 14.44 6.57 5.40
CA ALA A 274 14.46 6.33 6.85
C ALA A 274 14.01 7.60 7.58
N THR A 275 13.30 7.48 8.70
CA THR A 275 13.18 8.58 9.67
C THR A 275 14.13 8.26 10.81
N ASP A 276 15.14 9.10 11.06
CA ASP A 276 16.02 8.92 12.24
C ASP A 276 15.30 9.32 13.54
N ASP A 277 15.91 9.04 14.70
CA ASP A 277 15.31 9.30 16.02
C ASP A 277 15.02 10.79 16.27
N ALA A 278 15.65 11.69 15.51
CA ALA A 278 15.40 13.13 15.54
C ALA A 278 14.23 13.57 14.62
N GLY A 279 13.62 12.61 13.90
CA GLY A 279 12.49 12.84 13.02
C GLY A 279 12.86 13.22 11.58
N PHE A 280 14.12 13.07 11.17
CA PHE A 280 14.54 13.41 9.80
C PHE A 280 14.29 12.27 8.83
N THR A 281 13.52 12.56 7.78
CA THR A 281 13.43 11.73 6.60
C THR A 281 14.71 11.83 5.77
N SER A 282 15.43 10.73 5.63
CA SER A 282 16.54 10.58 4.71
C SER A 282 16.00 10.23 3.32
N THR A 283 16.59 10.86 2.30
CA THR A 283 16.34 10.53 0.89
C THR A 283 17.61 10.73 0.07
N THR A 284 17.58 10.37 -1.21
CA THR A 284 18.73 10.47 -2.09
C THR A 284 18.29 10.89 -3.48
N ILE A 285 18.80 12.03 -3.94
CA ILE A 285 18.46 12.61 -5.24
C ILE A 285 19.39 12.02 -6.29
N ALA A 286 18.85 11.34 -7.29
CA ALA A 286 19.65 10.78 -8.37
C ALA A 286 20.20 11.90 -9.27
N PRO A 287 21.33 11.65 -9.98
CA PRO A 287 21.81 12.58 -11.01
C PRO A 287 20.71 12.92 -12.01
N ARG A 288 20.63 14.19 -12.42
CA ARG A 288 19.68 14.65 -13.44
C ARG A 288 18.21 14.40 -13.07
N SER A 289 17.90 14.40 -11.78
CA SER A 289 16.55 14.21 -11.27
C SER A 289 16.20 15.26 -10.24
N GLN A 290 14.90 15.48 -10.09
CA GLN A 290 14.31 16.33 -9.06
C GLN A 290 13.35 15.47 -8.24
N GLN A 291 13.30 15.76 -6.95
CA GLN A 291 12.33 15.18 -6.03
C GLN A 291 11.52 16.28 -5.40
N THR A 292 10.22 16.06 -5.33
CA THR A 292 9.29 17.03 -4.79
C THR A 292 8.45 16.36 -3.73
N MET A 293 8.46 16.93 -2.53
CA MET A 293 7.59 16.55 -1.43
C MET A 293 6.48 17.57 -1.32
N VAL A 294 5.26 17.07 -1.16
CA VAL A 294 4.04 17.88 -1.18
C VAL A 294 3.36 17.74 0.16
N VAL A 295 2.95 18.86 0.75
CA VAL A 295 2.29 18.93 2.04
C VAL A 295 1.11 19.87 1.90
N ASP A 296 -0.10 19.35 2.10
CA ASP A 296 -1.30 20.19 2.15
C ASP A 296 -1.31 20.99 3.47
N VAL A 297 -1.67 22.27 3.40
CA VAL A 297 -1.74 23.15 4.56
C VAL A 297 -3.03 23.95 4.53
N LEU A 298 -3.71 24.01 5.68
CA LEU A 298 -4.90 24.82 5.88
C LEU A 298 -4.51 26.22 6.33
N GLN A 299 -5.34 27.21 5.99
CA GLN A 299 -5.21 28.58 6.46
C GLN A 299 -5.08 28.63 7.99
N GLY A 300 -4.12 29.40 8.48
CA GLY A 300 -3.87 29.54 9.92
C GLY A 300 -2.97 28.46 10.55
N ASN A 301 -2.68 27.37 9.83
CA ASN A 301 -1.62 26.45 10.22
C ASN A 301 -0.27 26.96 9.72
N ALA A 302 0.82 26.60 10.39
CA ALA A 302 2.15 26.81 9.86
C ALA A 302 2.80 25.49 9.43
N ILE A 303 3.65 25.56 8.41
CA ILE A 303 4.64 24.52 8.19
C ILE A 303 5.89 24.83 9.03
N ALA A 304 6.53 23.79 9.55
CA ALA A 304 7.91 23.84 10.02
C ALA A 304 8.74 22.91 9.16
N TYR A 305 9.88 23.39 8.68
CA TYR A 305 10.78 22.62 7.83
C TYR A 305 12.22 22.70 8.34
N THR A 306 12.91 21.59 8.16
CA THR A 306 14.37 21.50 8.26
C THR A 306 14.89 20.70 7.09
N VAL A 307 15.90 21.18 6.38
CA VAL A 307 16.57 20.45 5.29
C VAL A 307 18.08 20.44 5.54
N LEU A 308 18.73 19.30 5.36
CA LEU A 308 20.18 19.14 5.43
C LEU A 308 20.70 18.44 4.19
N ALA A 309 21.83 18.93 3.68
CA ALA A 309 22.58 18.29 2.61
C ALA A 309 23.89 17.70 3.16
N PRO A 310 23.88 16.49 3.76
CA PRO A 310 25.07 15.91 4.39
C PRO A 310 26.19 15.54 3.38
N GLY A 311 25.91 15.56 2.08
CA GLY A 311 26.85 15.23 1.01
C GLY A 311 27.29 16.44 0.20
N LYS A 312 27.31 16.27 -1.13
CA LYS A 312 27.50 17.39 -2.07
C LYS A 312 26.28 18.29 -2.06
N ARG A 313 26.48 19.56 -2.43
CA ARG A 313 25.41 20.57 -2.53
C ARG A 313 24.19 20.03 -3.26
N VAL A 314 22.99 20.39 -2.89
CA VAL A 314 21.73 20.10 -3.60
C VAL A 314 20.97 21.42 -3.75
N GLU A 315 20.28 21.63 -4.86
CA GLU A 315 19.42 22.81 -4.97
C GLU A 315 18.10 22.53 -4.25
N VAL A 316 17.68 23.47 -3.41
CA VAL A 316 16.50 23.36 -2.55
C VAL A 316 15.59 24.55 -2.81
N ALA A 317 14.30 24.28 -2.90
CA ALA A 317 13.26 25.30 -2.98
C ALA A 317 12.05 24.87 -2.17
N ILE A 318 11.36 25.82 -1.57
CA ILE A 318 10.07 25.57 -0.91
C ILE A 318 9.08 26.58 -1.47
N ASN A 319 7.98 26.08 -2.02
CA ASN A 319 6.97 26.90 -2.66
C ASN A 319 5.59 26.61 -2.07
N PHE A 320 4.74 27.61 -1.96
CA PHE A 320 3.33 27.46 -1.65
C PHE A 320 2.50 27.71 -2.92
N ALA A 321 1.47 26.90 -3.16
CA ALA A 321 0.48 27.13 -4.19
C ALA A 321 -0.92 27.15 -3.57
N GLY A 322 -1.61 28.29 -3.66
CA GLY A 322 -3.00 28.42 -3.20
C GLY A 322 -4.00 27.80 -4.17
N ALA A 323 -5.28 27.71 -3.77
CA ALA A 323 -6.36 27.16 -4.60
C ALA A 323 -6.52 27.86 -5.97
N ASN A 324 -6.05 29.09 -6.11
CA ASN A 324 -6.05 29.85 -7.37
C ASN A 324 -4.89 29.46 -8.32
N GLY A 325 -4.05 28.50 -7.95
CA GLY A 325 -2.89 28.05 -8.73
C GLY A 325 -1.69 28.99 -8.73
N THR A 326 -1.74 30.09 -7.95
CA THR A 326 -0.60 31.01 -7.85
C THR A 326 0.46 30.43 -6.92
N THR A 327 1.67 30.27 -7.42
CA THR A 327 2.82 29.76 -6.67
C THR A 327 3.67 30.89 -6.11
N THR A 328 3.89 30.89 -4.79
CA THR A 328 4.75 31.86 -4.08
C THR A 328 5.94 31.14 -3.42
N PRO A 329 7.18 31.64 -3.58
CA PRO A 329 8.34 31.04 -2.93
C PRO A 329 8.33 31.33 -1.42
N ILE A 330 8.43 30.27 -0.61
CA ILE A 330 8.73 30.33 0.83
C ILE A 330 10.24 30.36 1.02
N VAL A 331 10.94 29.48 0.30
CA VAL A 331 12.40 29.49 0.14
C VAL A 331 12.69 29.50 -1.34
N SER A 332 13.23 30.62 -1.83
CA SER A 332 13.72 30.74 -3.20
C SER A 332 14.81 29.70 -3.49
N ASN A 333 14.88 29.23 -4.74
CA ASN A 333 15.89 28.29 -5.20
C ASN A 333 17.28 28.68 -4.72
N ARG A 334 17.92 27.80 -3.95
CA ARG A 334 19.28 27.99 -3.46
C ARG A 334 20.01 26.66 -3.36
N PHE A 335 21.32 26.69 -3.56
CA PHE A 335 22.15 25.55 -3.20
C PHE A 335 22.28 25.45 -1.68
N LEU A 336 22.17 24.23 -1.16
CA LEU A 336 22.42 23.85 0.21
C LEU A 336 23.52 22.79 0.24
N GLN A 337 24.57 22.99 1.02
CA GLN A 337 25.70 22.06 1.21
C GLN A 337 25.99 21.81 2.68
N ARG A 338 26.88 20.85 2.98
CA ARG A 338 27.16 20.40 4.35
C ARG A 338 27.59 21.56 5.26
N GLU A 339 28.37 22.48 4.71
CA GLU A 339 28.96 23.61 5.44
C GLU A 339 27.93 24.69 5.80
N ASP A 340 26.80 24.74 5.09
CA ASP A 340 25.73 25.70 5.36
C ASP A 340 24.92 25.35 6.62
N GLY A 341 25.06 24.11 7.12
CA GLY A 341 24.24 23.59 8.20
C GLY A 341 22.78 23.30 7.78
N PRO A 342 21.87 23.14 8.75
CA PRO A 342 20.46 22.94 8.46
C PRO A 342 19.80 24.21 7.93
N LEU A 343 19.00 24.06 6.87
CA LEU A 343 18.03 25.06 6.44
C LEU A 343 16.76 24.87 7.25
N ASP A 344 16.62 25.67 8.30
CA ASP A 344 15.48 25.69 9.20
C ASP A 344 14.54 26.86 8.92
N GLY A 345 13.24 26.63 9.10
CA GLY A 345 12.26 27.71 9.09
C GLY A 345 10.85 27.25 9.39
N SER A 346 9.98 28.23 9.57
CA SER A 346 8.54 28.03 9.63
C SER A 346 7.83 29.06 8.77
N TRP A 347 6.63 28.73 8.31
CA TRP A 347 5.85 29.61 7.45
C TRP A 347 4.36 29.42 7.69
N LEU A 348 3.66 30.51 8.01
CA LEU A 348 2.22 30.52 8.26
C LEU A 348 1.46 30.53 6.93
N ALA A 349 0.54 29.59 6.75
CA ALA A 349 -0.29 29.52 5.56
C ALA A 349 -1.33 30.65 5.54
N PRO A 350 -1.28 31.56 4.54
CA PRO A 350 -2.23 32.67 4.42
C PRO A 350 -3.58 32.22 3.88
N ALA A 351 -3.64 31.05 3.26
CA ALA A 351 -4.82 30.42 2.70
C ALA A 351 -4.62 28.90 2.62
N ASP A 352 -5.69 28.16 2.40
CA ASP A 352 -5.63 26.74 2.07
C ASP A 352 -4.83 26.53 0.77
N GLY A 353 -3.95 25.54 0.79
CA GLY A 353 -3.14 25.23 -0.39
C GLY A 353 -2.10 24.17 -0.13
N VAL A 354 -1.09 24.19 -0.97
CA VAL A 354 -0.11 23.11 -1.08
C VAL A 354 1.30 23.67 -0.95
N VAL A 355 2.06 23.17 0.01
CA VAL A 355 3.49 23.44 0.14
C VAL A 355 4.27 22.35 -0.56
N THR A 356 5.28 22.78 -1.31
CA THR A 356 6.09 21.96 -2.18
C THR A 356 7.56 22.17 -1.82
N LEU A 357 8.20 21.18 -1.18
CA LEU A 357 9.65 21.15 -0.98
C LEU A 357 10.29 20.40 -2.13
N THR A 358 11.08 21.11 -2.92
CA THR A 358 11.79 20.60 -4.10
C THR A 358 13.26 20.44 -3.78
N LEU A 359 13.80 19.25 -4.07
CA LEU A 359 15.20 18.88 -3.99
C LEU A 359 15.68 18.56 -5.41
N ASP A 360 16.54 19.40 -5.96
CA ASP A 360 16.99 19.33 -7.34
C ASP A 360 18.46 18.89 -7.44
N GLY A 361 18.67 17.77 -8.14
CA GLY A 361 19.97 17.19 -8.46
C GLY A 361 20.31 17.29 -9.95
N SER A 362 19.72 18.22 -10.68
CA SER A 362 19.89 18.36 -12.12
C SER A 362 21.32 18.71 -12.55
N ASP A 363 22.12 19.27 -11.65
CA ASP A 363 23.56 19.53 -11.83
C ASP A 363 24.45 18.35 -11.40
N ALA A 364 23.90 17.27 -10.81
CA ALA A 364 24.66 16.05 -10.55
C ALA A 364 24.84 15.22 -11.83
N VAL A 365 26.08 14.78 -12.07
CA VAL A 365 26.45 13.99 -13.26
C VAL A 365 26.62 12.50 -12.96
N PHE A 366 27.31 12.14 -11.86
CA PHE A 366 27.73 10.74 -11.63
C PHE A 366 27.20 10.11 -10.34
N ARG A 367 27.00 10.89 -9.28
CA ARG A 367 26.64 10.37 -7.96
C ARG A 367 25.39 11.03 -7.45
N SER A 368 24.54 10.22 -6.84
CA SER A 368 23.37 10.71 -6.14
C SER A 368 23.76 11.50 -4.89
N ARG A 369 22.85 12.35 -4.43
CA ARG A 369 23.09 13.29 -3.34
C ARG A 369 22.18 12.94 -2.16
N PRO A 370 22.75 12.56 -1.00
CA PRO A 370 21.94 12.31 0.18
C PRO A 370 21.39 13.63 0.71
N VAL A 371 20.11 13.63 1.07
CA VAL A 371 19.42 14.76 1.70
C VAL A 371 18.66 14.23 2.91
N LYS A 372 18.69 14.97 4.01
CA LYS A 372 17.79 14.75 5.13
C LYS A 372 16.82 15.91 5.20
N TYR A 373 15.55 15.64 5.46
CA TYR A 373 14.57 16.69 5.63
C TYR A 373 13.51 16.30 6.66
N LYS A 374 12.90 17.29 7.26
CA LYS A 374 11.76 17.18 8.17
C LYS A 374 10.77 18.26 7.76
N VAL A 375 9.52 17.90 7.53
CA VAL A 375 8.43 18.86 7.31
C VAL A 375 7.27 18.44 8.20
N ALA A 376 6.76 19.37 8.99
CA ALA A 376 5.66 19.14 9.92
C ALA A 376 4.63 20.27 9.81
N ILE A 377 3.37 19.95 10.06
CA ILE A 377 2.30 20.93 10.19
C ILE A 377 2.13 21.25 11.67
N LEU A 378 2.12 22.54 11.99
CA LEU A 378 1.82 23.08 13.30
C LEU A 378 0.42 23.70 13.26
N ALA A 379 -0.54 23.06 13.92
CA ALA A 379 -1.91 23.55 14.02
C ALA A 379 -2.06 24.57 15.16
N ASP A 380 -2.94 25.55 14.99
CA ASP A 380 -3.29 26.56 16.01
C ASP A 380 -2.11 27.38 16.55
N ILE A 381 -1.33 28.01 15.66
CA ILE A 381 -0.38 29.04 16.10
C ILE A 381 -1.11 30.38 16.18
N THR A 382 -1.67 30.69 17.35
CA THR A 382 -1.76 32.09 17.77
C THR A 382 -0.33 32.62 17.89
N LEU A 383 0.13 33.36 16.87
CA LEU A 383 1.39 34.08 16.95
C LEU A 383 1.30 35.06 18.14
N PRO A 384 2.26 35.07 19.09
CA PRO A 384 2.32 36.15 20.06
C PRO A 384 2.57 37.49 19.33
N PRO A 385 2.07 38.61 19.89
CA PRO A 385 2.03 39.91 19.22
C PRO A 385 3.39 40.46 18.80
#